data_AF-A0A7Y5FQ79-F1
#
_entry.id   AF-A0A7Y5FQ79-F1
#
_cell.length_a   1.000
_cell.length_b   1.000
_cell.length_c   1.000
_cell.angle_alpha   90.00
_cell.angle_beta   90.00
_cell.angle_gamma   90.00
#
_symmetry.space_group_name_H-M   'P 1'
#
loop_
_entity.id
_entity.type
_entity.pdbx_description
1 polymer ?
#
loop_
_entity_poly.entity_id
_entity_poly.type
_entity_poly.pdbx_seq_one_letter_code
_entity_poly.pdbx_strand_id
1 'polypeptide(L)'
;MAENFIEFDKRKLEDLCAGAKSGNENMRNALFGMVHDIAYSYFLSKFKLKKLKSIEDVEDLSQNTCLTYINNLEKIENPEFWLRRVEFLIFVNHYKKAQKGAALSLDEKIIVRKKAPQDEFEAFDKEKAVGLINKLKGEKKQIVLMRIWEDLKFQEIADKLNKNEPAVKKMFYRCMEEMKNLLEMSR
;
A
#
# COMPACT_ATOMS: atom_id res chain seq x y z
N MET A 1 -10.60 -10.67 17.17
CA MET A 1 -9.54 -9.88 17.83
C MET A 1 -8.71 -9.27 16.72
N ALA A 2 -8.97 -8.02 16.38
CA ALA A 2 -8.24 -7.33 15.33
C ALA A 2 -6.79 -7.15 15.82
N GLU A 3 -5.83 -7.85 15.21
CA GLU A 3 -4.43 -7.68 15.55
C GLU A 3 -4.00 -6.28 15.07
N ASN A 4 -3.73 -5.42 16.05
CA ASN A 4 -3.35 -4.04 15.89
C ASN A 4 -2.12 -3.90 14.98
N PHE A 5 -2.23 -3.05 13.95
CA PHE A 5 -1.07 -2.40 13.36
C PHE A 5 -0.31 -1.69 14.48
N ILE A 6 1.03 -1.69 14.47
CA ILE A 6 1.78 -0.79 15.35
C ILE A 6 1.29 0.63 15.07
N GLU A 7 0.67 1.24 16.08
CA GLU A 7 0.42 2.67 16.13
C GLU A 7 1.81 3.30 16.34
N PHE A 8 2.38 3.88 15.29
CA PHE A 8 3.70 4.48 15.35
C PHE A 8 3.58 5.99 15.46
N ASP A 9 4.55 6.60 16.14
CA ASP A 9 4.59 8.05 16.31
C ASP A 9 4.90 8.73 14.96
N LYS A 10 3.84 9.27 14.35
CA LYS A 10 3.92 9.99 13.08
C LYS A 10 4.89 11.16 13.13
N ARG A 11 4.90 11.93 14.22
CA ARG A 11 5.79 13.10 14.36
C ARG A 11 7.24 12.66 14.39
N LYS A 12 7.53 11.60 15.14
CA LYS A 12 8.87 11.00 15.17
C LYS A 12 9.32 10.51 13.78
N LEU A 13 8.44 9.88 13.00
CA LEU A 13 8.76 9.46 11.64
C LEU A 13 9.07 10.66 10.72
N GLU A 14 8.28 11.73 10.84
CA GLU A 14 8.48 12.99 10.09
C GLU A 14 9.82 13.65 10.46
N ASP A 15 10.13 13.77 11.76
CA ASP A 15 11.38 14.36 12.26
C ASP A 15 12.61 13.57 11.78
N LEU A 16 12.56 12.24 11.89
CA LEU A 16 13.63 11.37 11.42
C LEU A 16 13.81 11.44 9.90
N CYS A 17 12.72 11.55 9.14
CA CYS A 17 12.77 11.73 7.68
C CYS A 17 13.42 13.07 7.31
N ALA A 18 13.02 14.16 7.96
CA ALA A 18 13.60 15.49 7.73
C ALA A 18 15.10 15.52 8.06
N GLY A 19 15.49 14.94 9.19
CA GLY A 19 16.90 14.86 9.58
C GLY A 19 17.75 13.97 8.68
N ALA A 20 17.20 12.85 8.20
CA ALA A 20 17.89 11.99 7.25
C ALA A 20 18.13 12.69 5.91
N LYS A 21 17.17 13.50 5.43
CA LYS A 21 17.32 14.34 4.22
C LYS A 21 18.40 15.41 4.37
N SER A 22 18.57 15.95 5.56
CA SER A 22 19.65 16.92 5.83
C SER A 22 21.03 16.26 5.98
N GLY A 23 21.16 14.95 5.70
CA GLY A 23 22.43 14.23 5.76
C GLY A 23 22.84 13.76 7.16
N ASN A 24 21.94 13.82 8.16
CA ASN A 24 22.26 13.35 9.51
C ASN A 24 22.25 11.81 9.56
N GLU A 25 23.43 11.20 9.63
CA GLU A 25 23.60 9.74 9.63
C GLU A 25 22.91 9.05 10.82
N ASN A 26 22.92 9.66 12.00
CA ASN A 26 22.25 9.10 13.18
C ASN A 26 20.74 9.05 12.98
N MET A 27 20.15 10.11 12.44
CA MET A 27 18.73 10.17 12.12
C MET A 27 18.37 9.22 10.98
N ARG A 28 19.24 9.07 9.98
CA ARG A 28 19.06 8.08 8.90
C ARG A 28 19.07 6.65 9.42
N ASN A 29 19.96 6.31 10.34
CA ASN A 29 20.01 4.97 10.95
C ASN A 29 18.78 4.73 11.83
N ALA A 30 18.36 5.71 12.63
CA ALA A 30 17.14 5.62 13.43
C ALA A 30 15.87 5.51 12.56
N LEU A 31 15.83 6.23 11.44
CA LEU A 31 14.76 6.13 10.45
C LEU A 31 14.71 4.74 9.84
N PHE A 32 15.86 4.16 9.48
CA PHE A 32 15.92 2.79 8.95
C PHE A 32 15.33 1.79 9.93
N GLY A 33 15.74 1.84 11.20
CA GLY A 33 15.20 0.95 12.24
C GLY A 33 13.69 1.13 12.42
N MET A 34 13.21 2.37 12.50
CA MET A 34 11.78 2.65 12.64
C MET A 34 10.96 2.17 11.43
N VAL A 35 11.45 2.39 10.21
CA VAL A 35 10.80 1.89 8.99
C VAL A 35 10.79 0.36 8.95
N HIS A 36 11.87 -0.28 9.39
CA HIS A 36 11.94 -1.74 9.49
C HIS A 36 10.90 -2.28 10.46
N ASP A 37 10.82 -1.74 11.68
CA ASP A 37 9.86 -2.19 12.70
C ASP A 37 8.40 -2.07 12.22
N ILE A 38 8.06 -0.95 11.57
CA ILE A 38 6.72 -0.71 11.02
C ILE A 38 6.42 -1.73 9.91
N ALA A 39 7.36 -1.91 8.97
CA ALA A 39 7.21 -2.83 7.86
C ALA A 39 7.12 -4.28 8.34
N TYR A 40 7.97 -4.68 9.28
CA TYR A 40 7.98 -6.00 9.89
C TYR A 40 6.65 -6.32 10.55
N SER A 41 6.11 -5.39 11.35
CA SER A 41 4.77 -5.54 11.93
C SER A 41 3.69 -5.73 10.86
N TYR A 42 3.72 -4.91 9.81
CA TYR A 42 2.78 -5.01 8.69
C TYR A 42 2.86 -6.38 8.01
N PHE A 43 4.04 -6.85 7.61
CA PHE A 43 4.19 -8.14 6.94
C PHE A 43 3.94 -9.33 7.87
N LEU A 44 4.28 -9.22 9.16
CA LEU A 44 3.96 -10.24 10.16
C LEU A 44 2.45 -10.44 10.28
N SER A 45 1.66 -9.37 10.21
CA SER A 45 0.19 -9.49 10.16
C SER A 45 -0.28 -10.30 8.94
N LYS A 46 0.36 -10.08 7.77
CA LYS A 46 0.05 -10.83 6.54
C LYS A 46 0.46 -12.30 6.65
N PHE A 47 1.57 -12.60 7.32
CA PHE A 47 1.98 -13.97 7.63
C PHE A 47 0.98 -14.67 8.55
N LYS A 48 0.56 -14.03 9.65
CA LYS A 48 -0.46 -14.58 10.56
C LYS A 48 -1.80 -14.86 9.88
N LEU A 49 -2.17 -14.02 8.90
CA LEU A 49 -3.33 -14.23 8.02
C LEU A 49 -3.11 -15.24 6.90
N LYS A 50 -1.99 -15.98 6.90
CA LYS A 50 -1.59 -16.98 5.90
C LYS A 50 -1.51 -16.42 4.47
N LYS A 51 -1.13 -15.15 4.35
CA LYS A 51 -0.90 -14.47 3.06
C LYS A 51 0.57 -14.46 2.65
N LEU A 52 1.48 -14.69 3.58
CA LEU A 52 2.89 -14.97 3.35
C LEU A 52 3.19 -16.42 3.78
N LYS A 53 4.25 -17.03 3.23
CA LYS A 53 4.51 -18.46 3.41
C LYS A 53 5.48 -18.74 4.55
N SER A 54 6.44 -17.84 4.79
CA SER A 54 7.43 -17.99 5.86
C SER A 54 7.66 -16.69 6.62
N ILE A 55 8.34 -16.80 7.76
CA ILE A 55 8.87 -15.65 8.48
C ILE A 55 10.05 -15.00 7.73
N GLU A 56 10.73 -15.76 6.88
CA GLU A 56 11.79 -15.23 6.01
C GLU A 56 11.19 -14.25 4.98
N ASP A 57 10.02 -14.56 4.42
CA ASP A 57 9.28 -13.61 3.56
C ASP A 57 8.96 -12.30 4.30
N VAL A 58 8.64 -12.36 5.60
CA VAL A 58 8.37 -11.17 6.42
C VAL A 58 9.62 -10.30 6.51
N GLU A 59 10.75 -10.90 6.83
CA GLU A 59 12.02 -10.19 6.98
C GLU A 59 12.49 -9.59 5.64
N ASP A 60 12.47 -10.38 4.57
CA ASP A 60 12.90 -9.95 3.23
C ASP A 60 12.07 -8.77 2.71
N LEU A 61 10.74 -8.81 2.89
CA LEU A 61 9.86 -7.73 2.45
C LEU A 61 10.05 -6.47 3.30
N SER A 62 10.37 -6.62 4.59
CA SER A 62 10.67 -5.51 5.51
C SER A 62 11.96 -4.80 5.10
N GLN A 63 13.02 -5.57 4.84
CA GLN A 63 14.30 -5.04 4.34
C GLN A 63 14.13 -4.35 2.99
N ASN A 64 13.38 -4.96 2.06
CA ASN A 64 13.08 -4.35 0.76
C ASN A 64 12.31 -3.02 0.91
N THR A 65 11.38 -2.94 1.87
CA THR A 65 10.67 -1.70 2.19
C THR A 65 11.64 -0.62 2.66
N CYS A 66 12.55 -0.95 3.58
CA CYS A 66 13.56 -0.02 4.09
C CYS A 66 14.48 0.50 2.97
N LEU A 67 15.01 -0.40 2.13
CA LEU A 67 15.88 -0.03 1.01
C LEU A 67 15.13 0.87 0.02
N THR A 68 13.90 0.52 -0.32
CA THR A 68 13.07 1.33 -1.22
C THR A 68 12.82 2.71 -0.61
N TYR A 69 12.54 2.78 0.70
CA TYR A 69 12.32 4.02 1.44
C TYR A 69 13.54 4.94 1.41
N ILE A 70 14.70 4.42 1.81
CA ILE A 70 15.94 5.20 1.85
C ILE A 70 16.37 5.66 0.44
N ASN A 71 16.23 4.80 -0.58
CA ASN A 71 16.59 5.16 -1.96
C ASN A 71 15.70 6.25 -2.57
N ASN A 72 14.51 6.46 -2.01
CA ASN A 72 13.58 7.48 -2.47
C ASN A 72 13.43 8.64 -1.49
N LEU A 73 14.25 8.69 -0.43
CA LEU A 73 14.11 9.60 0.70
C LEU A 73 13.86 11.05 0.27
N GLU A 74 14.67 11.56 -0.66
CA GLU A 74 14.56 12.93 -1.19
C GLU A 74 13.19 13.26 -1.78
N LYS A 75 12.50 12.28 -2.36
CA LYS A 75 11.21 12.43 -3.04
C LYS A 75 10.01 12.24 -2.10
N ILE A 76 10.22 11.94 -0.82
CA ILE A 76 9.15 11.62 0.12
C ILE A 76 8.62 12.91 0.76
N GLU A 77 7.47 13.40 0.33
CA GLU A 77 6.80 14.55 0.96
C GLU A 77 5.99 14.17 2.20
N ASN A 78 5.35 12.99 2.17
CA ASN A 78 4.55 12.45 3.26
C ASN A 78 5.07 11.06 3.66
N PRO A 79 5.94 10.98 4.69
CA PRO A 79 6.59 9.75 5.18
C PRO A 79 5.63 8.59 5.43
N GLU A 80 4.56 8.85 6.20
CA GLU A 80 3.56 7.85 6.58
C GLU A 80 2.85 7.30 5.34
N PHE A 81 2.28 8.18 4.52
CA PHE A 81 1.54 7.79 3.33
C PHE A 81 2.40 6.99 2.35
N TRP A 82 3.63 7.45 2.16
CA TRP A 82 4.57 6.81 1.25
C TRP A 82 4.96 5.42 1.75
N LEU A 83 5.26 5.27 3.05
CA LEU A 83 5.59 3.99 3.68
C LEU A 83 4.45 2.98 3.49
N ARG A 84 3.22 3.36 3.87
CA ARG A 84 2.03 2.50 3.71
C ARG A 84 1.82 2.07 2.26
N ARG A 85 2.00 3.01 1.32
CA ARG A 85 1.89 2.71 -0.11
C ARG A 85 2.93 1.70 -0.56
N VAL A 86 4.18 1.84 -0.13
CA VAL A 86 5.27 0.95 -0.54
C VAL A 86 5.14 -0.44 0.08
N GLU A 87 4.81 -0.53 1.37
CA GLU A 87 4.47 -1.80 2.05
C GLU A 87 3.40 -2.57 1.28
N PHE A 88 2.32 -1.89 0.90
CA PHE A 88 1.23 -2.47 0.13
C PHE A 88 1.67 -2.94 -1.26
N LEU A 89 2.41 -2.11 -2.00
CA LEU A 89 2.88 -2.46 -3.34
C LEU A 89 3.85 -3.66 -3.33
N ILE A 90 4.76 -3.69 -2.36
CA ILE A 90 5.71 -4.79 -2.15
C ILE A 90 4.95 -6.08 -1.83
N PHE A 91 4.00 -6.04 -0.89
CA PHE A 91 3.14 -7.18 -0.56
C PHE A 91 2.37 -7.69 -1.78
N VAL A 92 1.67 -6.82 -2.50
CA VAL A 92 0.85 -7.21 -3.66
C VAL A 92 1.72 -7.83 -4.76
N ASN A 93 2.91 -7.29 -5.02
CA ASN A 93 3.83 -7.83 -6.00
C ASN A 93 4.36 -9.20 -5.60
N HIS A 94 4.76 -9.37 -4.33
CA HIS A 94 5.18 -10.67 -3.79
C HIS A 94 4.04 -11.70 -3.88
N TYR A 95 2.86 -11.34 -3.38
CA TYR A 95 1.67 -12.21 -3.37
C TYR A 95 1.29 -12.66 -4.79
N LYS A 96 1.28 -11.74 -5.78
CA LYS A 96 1.01 -12.08 -7.19
C LYS A 96 2.05 -13.03 -7.77
N LYS A 97 3.34 -12.85 -7.46
CA LYS A 97 4.40 -13.75 -7.93
C LYS A 97 4.27 -15.14 -7.30
N ALA A 98 4.01 -15.20 -5.99
CA ALA A 98 3.78 -16.45 -5.27
C ALA A 98 2.57 -17.22 -5.82
N GLN A 99 1.50 -16.51 -6.22
CA GLN A 99 0.33 -17.10 -6.85
C GLN A 99 0.59 -17.53 -8.30
N LYS A 100 1.41 -16.81 -9.08
CA LYS A 100 1.80 -17.27 -10.43
C LYS A 100 2.68 -18.52 -10.39
N GLY A 101 3.54 -18.65 -9.38
CA GLY A 101 4.28 -19.88 -9.12
C GLY A 101 3.38 -21.04 -8.71
N ALA A 102 2.26 -20.75 -8.02
CA ALA A 102 1.23 -21.75 -7.70
C ALA A 102 0.28 -22.05 -8.88
N ALA A 103 0.05 -21.09 -9.77
CA ALA A 103 -0.84 -21.20 -10.94
C ALA A 103 -0.27 -22.08 -12.06
N LEU A 104 1.00 -22.53 -11.97
CA LEU A 104 1.46 -23.66 -12.77
C LEU A 104 0.78 -24.99 -12.36
N SER A 105 -0.03 -25.01 -11.31
CA SER A 105 -0.85 -26.17 -10.92
C SER A 105 -2.36 -25.97 -11.03
N LEU A 106 -2.88 -24.81 -11.43
CA LEU A 106 -4.30 -24.63 -11.74
C LEU A 106 -4.50 -23.41 -12.65
N ASP A 107 -4.93 -23.73 -13.88
CA ASP A 107 -5.49 -22.80 -14.85
C ASP A 107 -6.52 -21.88 -14.20
N GLU A 108 -6.34 -20.56 -14.31
CA GLU A 108 -7.40 -19.68 -14.80
C GLU A 108 -6.89 -18.26 -15.09
N LYS A 109 -7.36 -17.75 -16.23
CA LYS A 109 -6.92 -16.54 -16.92
C LYS A 109 -7.20 -15.28 -16.10
N ILE A 110 -6.14 -14.55 -15.73
CA ILE A 110 -6.23 -13.12 -15.45
C ILE A 110 -5.36 -12.38 -16.47
N ILE A 111 -6.05 -11.55 -17.25
CA ILE A 111 -5.57 -10.82 -18.43
C ILE A 111 -4.24 -10.11 -18.15
N VAL A 112 -3.22 -10.56 -18.87
CA VAL A 112 -1.92 -9.93 -19.00
C VAL A 112 -2.03 -8.74 -19.95
N ARG A 113 -1.58 -7.56 -19.54
CA ARG A 113 -1.02 -6.59 -20.49
C ARG A 113 0.40 -6.20 -20.09
N LYS A 114 1.23 -6.20 -21.13
CA LYS A 114 2.69 -6.23 -21.21
C LYS A 114 3.38 -4.93 -20.73
N LYS A 115 4.68 -5.12 -20.45
CA LYS A 115 5.78 -4.16 -20.24
C LYS A 115 5.82 -2.90 -21.13
N ALA A 116 6.47 -1.87 -20.55
CA ALA A 116 7.24 -0.73 -21.11
C ALA A 116 6.51 0.63 -21.21
N PRO A 117 7.20 1.80 -21.14
CA PRO A 117 8.47 2.18 -20.48
C PRO A 117 8.25 3.17 -19.31
N GLN A 118 8.86 2.89 -18.16
CA GLN A 118 9.11 3.85 -17.07
C GLN A 118 10.07 4.91 -17.63
N ASP A 119 9.74 6.19 -17.76
CA ASP A 119 9.92 7.12 -16.63
C ASP A 119 9.21 8.49 -16.79
N GLU A 120 8.47 8.78 -17.86
CA GLU A 120 7.80 10.09 -18.02
C GLU A 120 6.26 10.06 -17.94
N PHE A 121 5.63 8.89 -18.04
CA PHE A 121 4.17 8.76 -18.03
C PHE A 121 3.57 8.57 -16.63
N GLU A 122 4.39 8.27 -15.61
CA GLU A 122 3.90 7.87 -14.29
C GLU A 122 3.68 9.01 -13.29
N ALA A 123 4.35 10.16 -13.43
CA ALA A 123 4.21 11.25 -12.47
C ALA A 123 2.84 11.95 -12.59
N PHE A 124 2.36 12.15 -13.82
CA PHE A 124 1.14 12.90 -14.12
C PHE A 124 -0.15 12.15 -13.73
N ASP A 125 -0.17 10.81 -13.83
CA ASP A 125 -1.34 10.01 -13.43
C ASP A 125 -1.41 9.77 -11.91
N LYS A 126 -0.27 9.77 -11.20
CA LYS A 126 -0.22 9.52 -9.75
C LYS A 126 -0.77 10.70 -8.94
N GLU A 127 -0.37 11.94 -9.26
CA GLU A 127 -0.91 13.13 -8.60
C GLU A 127 -2.40 13.29 -8.86
N LYS A 128 -2.85 13.03 -10.09
CA LYS A 128 -4.28 13.02 -10.43
C LYS A 128 -5.03 11.94 -9.67
N ALA A 129 -4.51 10.71 -9.58
CA ALA A 129 -5.15 9.64 -8.82
C ALA A 129 -5.27 9.99 -7.32
N VAL A 130 -4.24 10.56 -6.71
CA VAL A 130 -4.28 11.03 -5.31
C VAL A 130 -5.28 12.19 -5.15
N GLY A 131 -5.29 13.14 -6.08
CA GLY A 131 -6.28 14.22 -6.11
C GLY A 131 -7.72 13.71 -6.24
N LEU A 132 -7.95 12.67 -7.04
CA LEU A 132 -9.27 12.04 -7.20
C LEU A 132 -9.73 11.31 -5.92
N ILE A 133 -8.82 10.61 -5.25
CA ILE A 133 -9.10 9.99 -3.94
C ILE A 133 -9.44 11.07 -2.90
N ASN A 134 -8.75 12.21 -2.93
CA ASN A 134 -9.04 13.34 -2.04
C ASN A 134 -10.39 14.01 -2.33
N LYS A 135 -10.89 13.92 -3.57
CA LYS A 135 -12.23 14.38 -3.97
C LYS A 135 -13.35 13.41 -3.55
N LEU A 136 -13.04 12.16 -3.25
CA LEU A 136 -14.04 11.25 -2.66
C LEU A 136 -14.47 11.80 -1.30
N LYS A 137 -15.77 11.80 -1.02
CA LYS A 137 -16.34 12.27 0.25
C LYS A 137 -17.14 11.16 0.94
N GLY A 138 -17.22 11.25 2.26
CA GLY A 138 -18.03 10.37 3.09
C GLY A 138 -17.65 8.90 2.94
N GLU A 139 -18.67 8.03 2.92
CA GLU A 139 -18.52 6.57 2.90
C GLU A 139 -17.71 6.07 1.69
N LYS A 140 -17.78 6.75 0.53
CA LYS A 140 -16.98 6.41 -0.66
C LYS A 140 -15.48 6.44 -0.36
N LYS A 141 -15.01 7.52 0.28
CA LYS A 141 -13.61 7.67 0.67
C LYS A 141 -13.23 6.62 1.70
N GLN A 142 -14.07 6.41 2.71
CA GLN A 142 -13.81 5.43 3.76
C GLN A 142 -13.68 4.00 3.22
N ILE A 143 -14.56 3.57 2.31
CA ILE A 143 -14.50 2.24 1.68
C ILE A 143 -13.22 2.10 0.85
N VAL A 144 -12.86 3.11 0.06
CA VAL A 144 -11.64 3.08 -0.75
C VAL A 144 -10.39 3.08 0.13
N LEU A 145 -10.38 3.89 1.20
CA LEU A 145 -9.29 3.90 2.18
C LEU A 145 -9.14 2.56 2.88
N MET A 146 -10.22 2.02 3.46
CA MET A 146 -10.19 0.72 4.13
C MET A 146 -9.82 -0.42 3.19
N ARG A 147 -10.24 -0.37 1.92
CA ARG A 147 -9.95 -1.42 0.95
C ARG A 147 -8.51 -1.37 0.45
N ILE A 148 -7.94 -0.17 0.28
CA ILE A 148 -6.62 0.03 -0.34
C ILE A 148 -5.51 0.21 0.71
N TRP A 149 -5.76 0.96 1.79
CA TRP A 149 -4.78 1.24 2.85
C TRP A 149 -4.85 0.24 4.00
N GLU A 150 -6.05 -0.15 4.45
CA GLU A 150 -6.20 -1.14 5.54
C GLU A 150 -6.27 -2.58 5.02
N ASP A 151 -6.41 -2.76 3.69
CA ASP A 151 -6.56 -4.06 3.00
C ASP A 151 -7.67 -4.96 3.60
N LEU A 152 -8.74 -4.35 4.11
CA LEU A 152 -9.89 -5.07 4.61
C LEU A 152 -10.64 -5.77 3.48
N LYS A 153 -11.18 -6.97 3.76
CA LYS A 153 -12.15 -7.65 2.90
C LYS A 153 -13.44 -6.84 2.86
N PHE A 154 -14.19 -6.97 1.77
CA PHE A 154 -15.48 -6.28 1.65
C PHE A 154 -16.46 -6.62 2.77
N GLN A 155 -16.43 -7.86 3.28
CA GLN A 155 -17.22 -8.27 4.44
C GLN A 155 -16.80 -7.50 5.70
N GLU A 156 -15.50 -7.37 5.98
CA GLU A 156 -14.99 -6.65 7.16
C GLU A 156 -15.31 -5.15 7.10
N ILE A 157 -15.26 -4.56 5.90
CA ILE A 157 -15.69 -3.18 5.65
C ILE A 157 -17.21 -3.03 5.86
N ALA A 158 -17.98 -4.02 5.40
CA ALA A 158 -19.42 -4.03 5.57
C ALA A 158 -19.82 -4.11 7.05
N ASP A 159 -19.15 -4.97 7.81
CA ASP A 159 -19.33 -5.08 9.26
C ASP A 159 -18.96 -3.76 9.96
N LYS A 160 -17.81 -3.15 9.60
CA LYS A 160 -17.37 -1.84 10.16
C LYS A 160 -18.34 -0.69 9.85
N LEU A 161 -18.98 -0.70 8.68
CA LEU A 161 -19.91 0.36 8.26
C LEU A 161 -21.38 0.04 8.56
N ASN A 162 -21.66 -1.09 9.22
CA ASN A 162 -23.00 -1.61 9.45
C ASN A 162 -23.84 -1.68 8.15
N LYS A 163 -23.23 -2.25 7.10
CA LYS A 163 -23.84 -2.47 5.77
C LYS A 163 -23.71 -3.93 5.36
N ASN A 164 -24.27 -4.27 4.20
CA ASN A 164 -24.04 -5.56 3.56
C ASN A 164 -22.86 -5.51 2.58
N GLU A 165 -22.15 -6.63 2.43
CA GLU A 165 -20.99 -6.78 1.55
C GLU A 165 -21.28 -6.41 0.08
N PRO A 166 -22.42 -6.79 -0.53
CA PRO A 166 -22.75 -6.39 -1.90
C PRO A 166 -22.82 -4.87 -2.10
N ALA A 167 -23.38 -4.13 -1.14
CA ALA A 167 -23.45 -2.67 -1.20
C ALA A 167 -22.06 -2.03 -1.14
N VAL A 168 -21.17 -2.55 -0.29
CA VAL A 168 -19.78 -2.08 -0.21
C VAL A 168 -19.01 -2.37 -1.50
N LYS A 169 -19.13 -3.59 -2.06
CA LYS A 169 -18.54 -3.95 -3.36
C LYS A 169 -19.00 -3.00 -4.46
N LYS A 170 -20.32 -2.81 -4.58
CA LYS A 170 -20.92 -1.93 -5.59
C LYS A 170 -20.42 -0.49 -5.45
N MET A 171 -20.34 0.03 -4.22
CA MET A 171 -19.83 1.37 -3.97
C MET A 171 -18.35 1.50 -4.34
N PHE A 172 -17.52 0.52 -3.95
CA PHE A 172 -16.11 0.51 -4.27
C PHE A 172 -15.87 0.50 -5.78
N TYR A 173 -16.49 -0.44 -6.52
CA TYR A 173 -16.31 -0.53 -7.97
C TYR A 173 -16.81 0.72 -8.71
N ARG A 174 -17.93 1.33 -8.28
CA ARG A 174 -18.38 2.62 -8.83
C ARG A 174 -17.35 3.73 -8.60
N CYS A 175 -16.71 3.79 -7.43
CA CYS A 175 -15.66 4.77 -7.17
C CYS A 175 -14.45 4.55 -8.08
N MET A 176 -14.03 3.29 -8.27
CA MET A 176 -12.91 2.96 -9.14
C MET A 176 -13.20 3.29 -10.61
N GLU A 177 -14.44 3.07 -11.06
CA GLU A 177 -14.90 3.42 -12.40
C GLU A 177 -15.00 4.93 -12.61
N GLU A 178 -15.57 5.68 -11.65
CA GLU A 178 -15.60 7.15 -11.64
C GLU A 178 -14.18 7.72 -11.73
N MET A 179 -13.25 7.18 -10.93
CA MET A 179 -11.84 7.60 -10.94
C MET A 179 -11.15 7.28 -12.28
N LYS A 180 -11.40 6.10 -12.84
CA LYS A 180 -10.85 5.69 -14.14
C LYS A 180 -11.33 6.61 -15.27
N ASN A 181 -12.63 6.88 -15.34
CA ASN A 181 -13.21 7.76 -16.35
C ASN A 181 -12.64 9.18 -16.26
N LEU A 182 -12.45 9.71 -15.05
CA LEU A 182 -11.85 11.04 -14.84
C LEU A 182 -10.37 11.12 -15.26
N LEU A 183 -9.62 10.02 -15.14
CA LEU A 183 -8.26 9.94 -15.67
C LEU A 183 -8.26 9.87 -17.20
N GLU A 184 -9.15 9.07 -17.79
CA GLU A 184 -9.29 8.90 -19.25
C GLU A 184 -9.82 10.14 -19.97
N MET A 185 -10.71 10.92 -19.34
CA MET A 185 -11.20 12.21 -19.86
C MET A 185 -10.18 13.35 -19.77
N SER A 186 -9.05 13.14 -19.09
CA SER A 186 -7.98 14.12 -18.92
C SER A 186 -6.81 13.92 -19.88
N ARG A 187 -7.01 13.09 -20.91
CA ARG A 187 -6.19 12.92 -22.12
C ARG A 187 -6.73 13.77 -23.25
#